data_AF-A0A957A9I4-F1
#
_entry.id   AF-A0A957A9I4-F1
#
_cell.length_a   1.000
_cell.length_b   1.000
_cell.length_c   1.000
_cell.angle_alpha   90.00
_cell.angle_beta   90.00
_cell.angle_gamma   90.00
#
_symmetry.space_group_name_H-M   'P 1'
#
loop_
_entity.id
_entity.type
_entity.pdbx_description
1 polymer ?
#
loop_
_entity_poly.entity_id
_entity_poly.type
_entity_poly.pdbx_seq_one_letter_code
_entity_poly.pdbx_strand_id
1 'polypeptide(L)' 'MRILTGEQVLVRIFIGESDTWHHQSLATALVERLRKEGFAGATVFHGVAGFGAHSIMHTSNILR' A
#
# COMPACT_ATOMS: atom_id res chain seq x y z
N MET A 1 -4.46 -15.49 -14.42
CA MET A 1 -3.22 -15.35 -13.63
C MET A 1 -2.05 -15.79 -14.50
N ARG A 2 -1.03 -14.94 -14.69
CA ARG A 2 0.23 -15.41 -15.30
C ARG A 2 0.89 -16.38 -14.32
N ILE A 3 1.42 -17.48 -14.84
CA ILE A 3 2.26 -18.37 -14.07
C ILE A 3 3.59 -17.64 -13.87
N LEU A 4 3.98 -17.41 -12.62
CA LEU A 4 5.29 -16.85 -12.28
C LEU A 4 6.28 -18.01 -12.19
N THR A 5 7.40 -17.91 -12.91
CA THR A 5 8.42 -18.96 -12.99
C THR A 5 9.72 -18.50 -12.33
N GLY A 6 10.37 -19.39 -11.58
CA GLY A 6 11.61 -19.08 -10.86
C GLY A 6 11.36 -18.38 -9.52
N GLU A 7 12.44 -17.96 -8.88
CA GLU A 7 12.40 -17.25 -7.60
C GLU A 7 11.66 -15.91 -7.73
N GLN A 8 10.84 -15.58 -6.74
CA GLN A 8 10.03 -14.36 -6.71
C GLN A 8 10.28 -13.61 -5.41
N VAL A 9 10.10 -12.29 -5.43
CA VAL A 9 10.23 -11.43 -4.26
C VAL A 9 8.88 -10.82 -3.90
N LEU A 10 8.49 -10.92 -2.63
CA LEU A 10 7.36 -10.19 -2.08
C LEU A 10 7.83 -8.87 -1.48
N VAL A 11 7.42 -7.76 -2.07
CA VAL A 11 7.64 -6.41 -1.53
C VAL A 11 6.44 -6.01 -0.67
N ARG A 12 6.70 -5.51 0.54
CA ARG A 12 5.69 -4.87 1.39
C ARG A 12 6.01 -3.39 1.54
N ILE A 13 5.01 -2.56 1.27
CA ILE A 13 5.10 -1.11 1.40
C ILE A 13 4.12 -0.72 2.51
N PHE A 14 4.62 -0.09 3.56
CA PHE A 14 3.80 0.46 4.63
C PHE A 14 3.68 1.96 4.43
N ILE A 15 2.45 2.46 4.39
CA ILE A 15 2.13 3.89 4.20
C ILE A 15 1.04 4.29 5.19
N GLY A 16 0.92 5.59 5.45
CA GLY A 16 -0.22 6.15 6.17
C GLY A 16 -1.48 6.14 5.30
N GLU A 17 -2.64 5.92 5.91
CA GLU A 17 -3.93 6.00 5.21
C GLU A 17 -4.19 7.38 4.61
N SER A 18 -3.76 8.43 5.31
CA SER A 18 -3.89 9.82 4.88
C SER A 18 -2.88 10.25 3.82
N ASP A 19 -1.95 9.38 3.44
CA ASP A 19 -0.92 9.74 2.47
C ASP A 19 -1.54 9.91 1.08
N THR A 20 -1.22 11.01 0.41
CA THR A 20 -1.76 11.34 -0.91
C THR A 20 -0.66 11.64 -1.92
N TRP A 21 -0.98 11.41 -3.20
CA TRP A 21 -0.12 11.70 -4.33
C TRP A 21 -0.96 12.22 -5.49
N HIS A 22 -0.65 13.41 -6.02
CA HIS A 22 -1.38 14.07 -7.12
C HIS A 22 -2.92 13.95 -7.01
N HIS A 23 -3.49 14.35 -5.87
CA HIS A 23 -4.94 14.39 -5.61
C HIS A 23 -5.65 13.03 -5.50
N GLN A 24 -4.90 11.93 -5.34
CA GLN A 24 -5.45 10.62 -5.01
C GLN A 24 -4.71 10.02 -3.80
N SER A 25 -5.25 8.95 -3.21
CA SER A 25 -4.55 8.22 -2.16
C SER A 25 -3.25 7.63 -2.70
N LEU A 26 -2.20 7.62 -1.87
CA LEU A 26 -0.91 7.06 -2.24
C LEU A 26 -1.02 5.57 -2.58
N ALA A 27 -1.92 4.84 -1.89
CA ALA A 27 -2.22 3.44 -2.18
C ALA A 27 -2.67 3.24 -3.64
N THR A 28 -3.63 4.05 -4.13
CA THR A 28 -4.11 3.97 -5.51
C THR A 28 -3.01 4.33 -6.49
N ALA A 29 -2.27 5.42 -6.23
CA ALA A 29 -1.17 5.84 -7.09
C ALA A 29 -0.09 4.75 -7.24
N LEU A 30 0.25 4.04 -6.16
CA LEU A 30 1.20 2.93 -6.19
C LEU A 30 0.67 1.75 -7.02
N VAL A 31 -0.58 1.33 -6.81
CA VAL A 31 -1.19 0.23 -7.59
C VAL A 31 -1.22 0.58 -9.08
N GLU A 32 -1.63 1.81 -9.42
CA GLU A 32 -1.62 2.28 -10.80
C GLU A 32 -0.23 2.30 -11.41
N ARG A 33 0.78 2.75 -10.66
CA ARG A 33 2.17 2.78 -11.13
C ARG A 33 2.72 1.38 -11.35
N LEU A 34 2.59 0.48 -10.37
CA LEU A 34 3.06 -0.90 -10.47
C LEU A 34 2.39 -1.64 -11.63
N ARG A 35 1.10 -1.37 -11.88
CA ARG A 35 0.38 -1.89 -13.04
C ARG A 35 0.95 -1.35 -14.36
N LYS A 36 1.24 -0.04 -14.45
CA LYS A 36 1.84 0.60 -15.64
C LYS A 36 3.25 0.06 -15.93
N GLU A 37 4.02 -0.24 -14.89
CA GLU A 37 5.38 -0.81 -15.00
C GLU A 37 5.40 -2.33 -15.28
N GLY A 38 4.23 -2.99 -15.34
CA GLY A 38 4.13 -4.41 -15.69
C GLY A 38 4.51 -5.37 -14.56
N PHE A 39 4.41 -4.95 -13.30
CA PHE A 39 4.62 -5.85 -12.16
C PHE A 39 3.64 -7.02 -12.18
N ALA A 40 4.07 -8.16 -11.62
CA ALA A 40 3.29 -9.41 -11.58
C ALA A 40 1.91 -9.26 -10.92
N GLY A 41 1.80 -8.38 -9.92
CA GLY A 41 0.56 -8.08 -9.21
C GLY A 41 0.81 -7.16 -8.02
N ALA A 42 -0.27 -6.60 -7.48
CA ALA A 42 -0.26 -5.83 -6.24
C ALA A 42 -1.60 -6.03 -5.51
N THR A 43 -1.57 -5.99 -4.18
CA THR A 43 -2.77 -6.09 -3.34
C THR A 43 -2.61 -5.10 -2.19
N VAL A 44 -3.67 -4.35 -1.90
CA VAL A 44 -3.71 -3.38 -0.81
C VAL A 44 -4.50 -3.97 0.34
N PHE A 45 -3.95 -3.88 1.54
CA PHE A 45 -4.65 -4.19 2.78
C PHE A 45 -4.86 -2.90 3.56
N HIS A 46 -6.04 -2.74 4.14
CA HIS A 46 -6.35 -1.63 5.01
C HIS A 46 -6.25 -2.08 6.47
N GLY A 47 -5.31 -1.51 7.22
CA GLY A 47 -5.17 -1.78 8.65
C GLY A 47 -6.15 -0.95 9.47
N VAL A 48 -6.59 -1.47 10.62
CA VAL A 48 -7.48 -0.74 11.55
C VAL A 48 -6.71 0.22 12.47
N ALA A 49 -5.45 -0.11 12.75
CA ALA A 49 -4.54 0.70 13.55
C ALA A 49 -3.09 0.35 13.25
N GLY A 50 -2.18 1.28 13.53
CA GLY A 50 -0.73 1.08 13.46
C GLY A 50 0.03 2.24 14.06
N PHE A 51 1.32 2.03 14.37
CA PHE A 51 2.22 3.08 14.81
C PHE A 51 3.54 3.01 14.03
N GLY A 52 4.17 4.16 13.83
CA GLY A 52 5.48 4.29 13.16
C GLY A 52 6.60 4.64 14.12
N ALA A 53 7.74 5.09 13.58
CA ALA A 53 8.94 5.44 14.35
C ALA A 53 8.71 6.49 15.46
N HIS A 54 7.73 7.38 15.28
CA HIS A 54 7.36 8.40 16.28
C HIS A 54 6.41 7.88 17.36
N SER A 55 6.05 6.58 17.35
CA SER A 55 5.11 5.94 18.26
C SER A 55 3.71 6.56 18.31
N ILE A 56 3.34 7.33 17.27
CA ILE A 56 2.00 7.92 17.14
C ILE A 56 1.04 6.85 16.61
N MET A 57 -0.08 6.67 17.32
CA MET A 57 -1.14 5.73 16.93
C MET A 57 -2.04 6.32 15.84
N HIS A 58 -1.95 5.75 14.64
CA HIS A 58 -2.88 5.97 13.56
C HIS A 58 -3.99 4.92 13.64
N THR A 59 -5.24 5.35 13.44
CA THR A 59 -6.41 4.46 13.36
C THR A 59 -7.32 4.97 12.26
N SER A 60 -7.98 4.05 11.58
CA SER A 60 -9.02 4.34 10.60
C SER A 60 -10.39 4.61 11.25
N ASN A 61 -10.46 4.66 12.58
CA ASN A 61 -11.71 4.91 13.29
C ASN A 61 -12.17 6.36 13.06
N ILE A 62 -13.33 6.50 12.40
CA ILE A 62 -13.94 7.78 12.01
C ILE A 62 -14.42 8.58 13.24
N LEU A 63 -14.63 7.90 14.37
CA LEU A 63 -15.08 8.51 15.63
C LEU A 63 -13.88 8.75 16.56
N ARG A 64 -13.35 9.98 16.55
CA ARG A 64 -12.52 10.54 17.62
C ARG A 64 -13.02 11.93 17.96
#